data_AF-A0A926VXX1-F1
#
_entry.id   AF-A0A926VXX1-F1
#
_cell.length_a   1.000
_cell.length_b   1.000
_cell.length_c   1.000
_cell.angle_alpha   90.00
_cell.angle_beta   90.00
_cell.angle_gamma   90.00
#
_symmetry.space_group_name_H-M   'P 1'
#
loop_
_entity.id
_entity.type
_entity.pdbx_description
1 polymer ?
#
loop_
_entity_poly.entity_id
_entity_poly.type
_entity_poly.pdbx_seq_one_letter_code
_entity_poly.pdbx_strand_id
1 'polypeptide(L)'
;MVNEEHNAWLKKGVQYWNKWRLNNPRIITGFNGANLRGVDLSGANLREVDLSGANLREVDLSGADLFRANLNGANLSGANLIKTKLIMANLREVDLSGANLSEAFLYEAIFSGAILSGANLNRADLRRVDLRKVDLREVDLSGANLSGAFLSGAILSEANLREVDLREVDLSGANLNGANLNGANLSRANLSRANLSRANLSGLDLSRANLSGANLSGANLSRANLSRANLSGLDLIGANLIGAKLIRTQVLGTDFTGAKFTGACLEDWNINSATKLNDIDCQYVYLKNDFQERRPSIGEFRLGEFTKLFQKALETVDLIFTDGIDWKAFLLSFQELQAEYGEENLSVQAFEKKSGGAFVVRLEVLPEANKAEIECRIKELYEVKLNALEGMYRKDLQAKNEQIIIYKEQSASIMSLAKEMATRPIQNIIDVKATSESSSMSESYQSKYDQKNANIQFVDTAQTGSKLTFNQQNFSQNINQSIDDITRLINSLREKAQEFPQDKREEVLVHLDDLQEDINKPEKQKPERIKARIFALITIAGTVFGVVANSADFTNNVLEIADKLGIPIPTETSQPQRATQQLPPPSH
;
A
#
# COMPACT_ATOMS: atom_id res chain seq x y z
N MET A 1 48.67 5.13 -23.36
CA MET A 1 49.80 6.07 -23.54
C MET A 1 49.24 7.41 -23.96
N VAL A 2 49.78 8.52 -23.42
CA VAL A 2 49.39 9.87 -23.80
C VAL A 2 49.78 10.11 -25.27
N ASN A 3 48.85 10.58 -26.10
CA ASN A 3 49.19 11.00 -27.45
C ASN A 3 49.85 12.39 -27.41
N GLU A 4 51.14 12.47 -27.75
CA GLU A 4 51.92 13.71 -27.71
C GLU A 4 51.36 14.80 -28.63
N GLU A 5 50.74 14.44 -29.76
CA GLU A 5 50.11 15.39 -30.69
C GLU A 5 48.89 16.06 -30.04
N HIS A 6 48.03 15.29 -29.37
CA HIS A 6 46.88 15.83 -28.64
C HIS A 6 47.32 16.72 -27.46
N ASN A 7 48.40 16.35 -26.77
CA ASN A 7 48.99 17.16 -25.70
C ASN A 7 49.58 18.48 -26.24
N ALA A 8 50.20 18.45 -27.43
CA ALA A 8 50.66 19.66 -28.10
C ALA A 8 49.51 20.61 -28.49
N TRP A 9 48.30 20.12 -28.78
CA TRP A 9 47.12 20.95 -29.00
C TRP A 9 46.59 21.60 -27.71
N LEU A 10 46.51 20.87 -26.59
CA LEU A 10 46.16 21.46 -25.29
C LEU A 10 47.17 22.53 -24.84
N LYS A 11 48.47 22.29 -25.03
CA LYS A 11 49.54 23.26 -24.71
C LYS A 11 49.48 24.56 -25.52
N LYS A 12 48.80 24.58 -26.66
CA LYS A 12 48.53 25.82 -27.43
C LYS A 12 47.38 26.64 -26.84
N GLY A 13 46.60 26.07 -25.90
CA GLY A 13 45.47 26.70 -25.22
C GLY A 13 44.11 26.21 -25.73
N VAL A 14 43.11 26.33 -24.86
CA VAL A 14 41.76 25.76 -25.05
C VAL A 14 41.10 26.18 -26.37
N GLN A 15 41.31 27.41 -26.84
CA GLN A 15 40.75 27.89 -28.12
C GLN A 15 41.24 27.06 -29.32
N TYR A 16 42.54 26.71 -29.35
CA TYR A 16 43.12 25.90 -30.42
C TYR A 16 42.66 24.44 -30.33
N TRP A 17 42.59 23.90 -29.11
CA TRP A 17 42.01 22.58 -28.85
C TRP A 17 40.56 22.49 -29.32
N ASN A 18 39.71 23.45 -28.94
CA ASN A 18 38.30 23.48 -29.31
C ASN A 18 38.11 23.59 -30.84
N LYS A 19 38.92 24.43 -31.52
CA LYS A 19 38.92 24.53 -32.98
C LYS A 19 39.36 23.23 -33.65
N TRP A 20 40.37 22.54 -33.09
CA TRP A 20 40.81 21.25 -33.61
C TRP A 20 39.74 20.16 -33.38
N ARG A 21 39.12 20.08 -32.20
CA ARG A 21 38.02 19.14 -31.91
C ARG A 21 36.79 19.34 -32.78
N LEU A 22 36.44 20.60 -33.10
CA LEU A 22 35.34 20.93 -34.00
C LEU A 22 35.54 20.31 -35.40
N ASN A 23 36.78 20.32 -35.90
CA ASN A 23 37.14 19.72 -37.18
C ASN A 23 37.37 18.20 -37.10
N ASN A 24 37.59 17.65 -35.90
CA ASN A 24 37.96 16.26 -35.65
C ASN A 24 37.04 15.56 -34.62
N PRO A 25 35.70 15.62 -34.76
CA PRO A 25 34.78 15.21 -33.69
C PRO A 25 34.82 13.70 -33.38
N ARG A 26 35.17 12.87 -34.37
CA ARG A 26 35.23 11.40 -34.25
C ARG A 26 36.58 10.86 -33.77
N ILE A 27 37.60 11.69 -33.61
CA ILE A 27 38.90 11.24 -33.09
C ILE A 27 38.76 11.04 -31.57
N ILE A 28 38.99 9.82 -31.10
CA ILE A 28 39.12 9.53 -29.67
C ILE A 28 40.49 10.00 -29.23
N THR A 29 40.56 10.87 -28.23
CA THR A 29 41.83 11.42 -27.73
C THR A 29 42.16 10.88 -26.35
N GLY A 30 43.35 10.28 -26.21
CA GLY A 30 43.83 9.71 -24.95
C GLY A 30 44.86 10.59 -24.23
N PHE A 31 44.51 10.97 -23.01
CA PHE A 31 45.34 11.60 -21.98
C PHE A 31 45.42 10.72 -20.72
N ASN A 32 45.18 9.40 -20.86
CA ASN A 32 45.34 8.42 -19.80
C ASN A 32 46.72 8.56 -19.11
N GLY A 33 46.71 8.70 -17.79
CA GLY A 33 47.90 8.93 -16.96
C GLY A 33 48.59 10.29 -17.15
N ALA A 34 48.01 11.24 -17.90
CA ALA A 34 48.63 12.55 -18.12
C ALA A 34 48.69 13.39 -16.84
N ASN A 35 49.76 14.19 -16.71
CA ASN A 35 49.84 15.21 -15.68
C ASN A 35 49.32 16.55 -16.22
N LEU A 36 48.15 16.95 -15.75
CA LEU A 36 47.40 18.16 -16.11
C LEU A 36 47.07 19.00 -14.86
N ARG A 37 47.82 18.82 -13.76
CA ARG A 37 47.65 19.55 -12.50
C ARG A 37 47.72 21.07 -12.73
N GLY A 38 46.73 21.80 -12.22
CA GLY A 38 46.69 23.27 -12.26
C GLY A 38 46.55 23.88 -13.66
N VAL A 39 46.23 23.08 -14.68
CA VAL A 39 46.04 23.57 -16.05
C VAL A 39 44.67 24.24 -16.18
N ASP A 40 44.61 25.36 -16.91
CA ASP A 40 43.34 25.96 -17.34
C ASP A 40 42.81 25.22 -18.58
N LEU A 41 41.72 24.47 -18.36
CA LEU A 41 40.91 23.77 -19.36
C LEU A 41 39.45 24.28 -19.33
N SER A 42 39.22 25.50 -18.83
CA SER A 42 37.90 26.12 -18.76
C SER A 42 37.25 26.21 -20.15
N GLY A 43 35.98 25.77 -20.26
CA GLY A 43 35.25 25.71 -21.53
C GLY A 43 35.82 24.73 -22.58
N ALA A 44 36.71 23.81 -22.21
CA ALA A 44 37.28 22.84 -23.15
C ALA A 44 36.25 21.79 -23.61
N ASN A 45 36.27 21.46 -24.91
CA ASN A 45 35.52 20.35 -25.50
C ASN A 45 36.31 19.05 -25.29
N LEU A 46 36.05 18.37 -24.18
CA LEU A 46 36.66 17.11 -23.76
C LEU A 46 35.65 15.95 -23.86
N ARG A 47 34.72 16.03 -24.82
CA ARG A 47 33.72 15.00 -25.09
C ARG A 47 34.39 13.71 -25.55
N GLU A 48 34.01 12.59 -24.94
CA GLU A 48 34.51 11.23 -25.26
C GLU A 48 36.05 11.10 -25.18
N VAL A 49 36.68 11.93 -24.33
CA VAL A 49 38.13 11.92 -24.07
C VAL A 49 38.46 10.91 -22.98
N ASP A 50 39.56 10.17 -23.16
CA ASP A 50 40.07 9.27 -22.13
C ASP A 50 41.11 9.98 -21.23
N LEU A 51 40.70 10.30 -20.01
CA LEU A 51 41.47 10.93 -18.93
C LEU A 51 41.71 9.94 -17.76
N SER A 52 41.52 8.64 -17.98
CA SER A 52 41.66 7.65 -16.90
C SER A 52 43.06 7.66 -16.26
N GLY A 53 43.11 7.63 -14.92
CA GLY A 53 44.35 7.76 -14.16
C GLY A 53 45.10 9.09 -14.29
N ALA A 54 44.53 10.12 -14.94
CA ALA A 54 45.18 11.42 -15.09
C ALA A 54 45.28 12.17 -13.75
N ASN A 55 46.38 12.88 -13.56
CA ASN A 55 46.54 13.83 -12.46
C ASN A 55 45.97 15.19 -12.91
N LEU A 56 44.74 15.46 -12.48
CA LEU A 56 43.93 16.65 -12.77
C LEU A 56 43.72 17.49 -11.49
N ARG A 57 44.62 17.37 -10.51
CA ARG A 57 44.56 18.13 -9.25
C ARG A 57 44.54 19.63 -9.51
N GLU A 58 43.69 20.36 -8.81
CA GLU A 58 43.58 21.83 -8.92
C GLU A 58 43.39 22.35 -10.36
N VAL A 59 42.96 21.49 -11.30
CA VAL A 59 42.67 21.88 -12.71
C VAL A 59 41.45 22.80 -12.76
N ASP A 60 41.42 23.74 -13.70
CA ASP A 60 40.19 24.44 -14.04
C ASP A 60 39.51 23.76 -15.22
N LEU A 61 38.33 23.20 -15.00
CA LEU A 61 37.45 22.59 -16.00
C LEU A 61 36.08 23.29 -16.03
N SER A 62 35.98 24.51 -15.48
CA SER A 62 34.72 25.24 -15.38
C SER A 62 34.06 25.44 -16.75
N GLY A 63 32.78 25.08 -16.87
CA GLY A 63 32.03 25.10 -18.12
C GLY A 63 32.51 24.14 -19.23
N ALA A 64 33.52 23.30 -18.97
CA ALA A 64 34.01 22.33 -19.96
C ALA A 64 32.96 21.25 -20.27
N ASP A 65 33.05 20.65 -21.46
CA ASP A 65 32.16 19.57 -21.89
C ASP A 65 32.91 18.23 -21.88
N LEU A 66 32.69 17.43 -20.83
CA LEU A 66 33.20 16.07 -20.62
C LEU A 66 32.11 15.01 -20.84
N PHE A 67 31.11 15.27 -21.69
CA PHE A 67 30.11 14.27 -22.04
C PHE A 67 30.76 12.94 -22.45
N ARG A 68 30.41 11.86 -21.76
CA ARG A 68 30.99 10.51 -21.94
C ARG A 68 32.52 10.42 -21.85
N ALA A 69 33.19 11.39 -21.21
CA ALA A 69 34.61 11.26 -20.92
C ALA A 69 34.87 10.11 -19.95
N ASN A 70 36.03 9.47 -20.07
CA ASN A 70 36.47 8.42 -19.15
C ASN A 70 37.47 9.01 -18.15
N LEU A 71 37.06 9.17 -16.89
CA LEU A 71 37.90 9.69 -15.80
C LEU A 71 38.20 8.61 -14.74
N ASN A 72 38.10 7.33 -15.11
CA ASN A 72 38.31 6.21 -14.19
C ASN A 72 39.66 6.32 -13.45
N GLY A 73 39.64 6.35 -12.12
CA GLY A 73 40.84 6.46 -11.29
C GLY A 73 41.62 7.78 -11.42
N ALA A 74 41.05 8.81 -12.05
CA ALA A 74 41.69 10.12 -12.15
C ALA A 74 41.67 10.88 -10.81
N ASN A 75 42.67 11.73 -10.57
CA ASN A 75 42.70 12.58 -9.38
C ASN A 75 42.32 14.02 -9.74
N LEU A 76 41.13 14.45 -9.33
CA LEU A 76 40.56 15.79 -9.47
C LEU A 76 40.45 16.50 -8.10
N SER A 77 41.23 16.12 -7.08
CA SER A 77 41.17 16.77 -5.78
C SER A 77 41.50 18.27 -5.89
N GLY A 78 40.65 19.10 -5.28
CA GLY A 78 40.69 20.56 -5.39
C GLY A 78 40.39 21.15 -6.77
N ALA A 79 39.90 20.38 -7.75
CA ALA A 79 39.59 20.88 -9.08
C ALA A 79 38.38 21.84 -9.10
N ASN A 80 38.39 22.80 -10.03
CA ASN A 80 37.25 23.64 -10.37
C ASN A 80 36.43 23.00 -11.50
N LEU A 81 35.22 22.57 -11.19
CA LEU A 81 34.28 21.86 -12.06
C LEU A 81 32.91 22.58 -12.13
N ILE A 82 32.89 23.89 -11.86
CA ILE A 82 31.67 24.71 -11.87
C ILE A 82 31.03 24.65 -13.26
N LYS A 83 29.74 24.30 -13.35
CA LYS A 83 28.96 24.23 -14.61
C LYS A 83 29.50 23.26 -15.67
N THR A 84 30.43 22.38 -15.28
CA THR A 84 31.02 21.38 -16.16
C THR A 84 29.99 20.32 -16.55
N LYS A 85 30.00 19.88 -17.81
CA LYS A 85 29.09 18.83 -18.31
C LYS A 85 29.77 17.46 -18.19
N LEU A 86 29.40 16.68 -17.20
CA LEU A 86 29.89 15.33 -16.92
C LEU A 86 28.81 14.26 -17.21
N ILE A 87 27.84 14.61 -18.05
CA ILE A 87 26.72 13.75 -18.45
C ILE A 87 27.25 12.43 -19.03
N MET A 88 26.80 11.30 -18.49
CA MET A 88 27.27 9.94 -18.82
C MET A 88 28.80 9.73 -18.68
N ALA A 89 29.53 10.57 -17.93
CA ALA A 89 30.96 10.39 -17.71
C ALA A 89 31.24 9.21 -16.76
N ASN A 90 32.34 8.49 -17.01
CA ASN A 90 32.80 7.42 -16.13
C ASN A 90 33.70 8.03 -15.04
N LEU A 91 33.14 8.25 -13.86
CA LEU A 91 33.77 8.81 -12.66
C LEU A 91 34.08 7.71 -11.62
N ARG A 92 34.28 6.47 -12.06
CA ARG A 92 34.67 5.37 -11.17
C ARG A 92 36.02 5.63 -10.52
N GLU A 93 36.14 5.30 -9.24
CA GLU A 93 37.39 5.41 -8.46
C GLU A 93 38.05 6.81 -8.51
N VAL A 94 37.29 7.85 -8.89
CA VAL A 94 37.81 9.22 -9.02
C VAL A 94 38.00 9.85 -7.65
N ASP A 95 39.09 10.60 -7.47
CA ASP A 95 39.29 11.44 -6.29
C ASP A 95 38.79 12.87 -6.60
N LEU A 96 37.65 13.25 -6.01
CA LEU A 96 37.04 14.58 -6.08
C LEU A 96 37.13 15.31 -4.73
N SER A 97 38.03 14.90 -3.82
CA SER A 97 38.14 15.48 -2.48
C SER A 97 38.34 17.00 -2.54
N GLY A 98 37.46 17.76 -1.90
CA GLY A 98 37.46 19.23 -1.93
C GLY A 98 37.27 19.89 -3.30
N ALA A 99 36.84 19.14 -4.34
CA ALA A 99 36.57 19.70 -5.67
C ALA A 99 35.26 20.50 -5.68
N ASN A 100 35.18 21.52 -6.55
CA ASN A 100 33.98 22.35 -6.68
C ASN A 100 33.21 22.03 -7.98
N LEU A 101 32.17 21.20 -7.86
CA LEU A 101 31.23 20.83 -8.93
C LEU A 101 29.90 21.62 -8.84
N SER A 102 29.87 22.82 -8.25
CA SER A 102 28.61 23.57 -8.13
C SER A 102 27.98 23.87 -9.50
N GLU A 103 26.67 23.68 -9.62
CA GLU A 103 25.92 23.78 -10.88
C GLU A 103 26.39 22.83 -12.01
N ALA A 104 27.18 21.79 -11.72
CA ALA A 104 27.64 20.81 -12.72
C ALA A 104 26.51 19.87 -13.20
N PHE A 105 26.61 19.39 -14.43
CA PHE A 105 25.63 18.47 -15.04
C PHE A 105 26.14 17.03 -14.99
N LEU A 106 25.58 16.21 -14.10
CA LEU A 106 26.04 14.85 -13.77
C LEU A 106 25.03 13.75 -14.12
N TYR A 107 24.00 14.07 -14.91
CA TYR A 107 22.97 13.13 -15.36
C TYR A 107 23.58 11.82 -15.89
N GLU A 108 23.16 10.69 -15.30
CA GLU A 108 23.65 9.33 -15.60
C GLU A 108 25.19 9.14 -15.53
N ALA A 109 25.92 10.01 -14.81
CA ALA A 109 27.35 9.80 -14.52
C ALA A 109 27.56 8.64 -13.53
N ILE A 110 28.72 7.97 -13.59
CA ILE A 110 28.98 6.74 -12.84
C ILE A 110 30.01 6.97 -11.73
N PHE A 111 29.58 6.94 -10.47
CA PHE A 111 30.41 7.26 -9.29
C PHE A 111 30.89 6.05 -8.46
N SER A 112 30.84 4.82 -8.98
CA SER A 112 31.20 3.64 -8.18
C SER A 112 32.66 3.73 -7.67
N GLY A 113 32.84 3.75 -6.35
CA GLY A 113 34.16 3.87 -5.70
C GLY A 113 34.77 5.28 -5.70
N ALA A 114 34.03 6.31 -6.14
CA ALA A 114 34.49 7.70 -6.08
C ALA A 114 34.65 8.21 -4.64
N ILE A 115 35.63 9.08 -4.43
CA ILE A 115 35.88 9.78 -3.16
C ILE A 115 35.41 11.23 -3.33
N LEU A 116 34.40 11.65 -2.55
CA LEU A 116 33.83 13.00 -2.65
C LEU A 116 33.98 13.84 -1.36
N SER A 117 34.76 13.39 -0.36
CA SER A 117 34.84 14.07 0.95
C SER A 117 35.10 15.58 0.83
N GLY A 118 34.19 16.38 1.40
CA GLY A 118 34.26 17.85 1.35
C GLY A 118 34.06 18.49 -0.03
N ALA A 119 33.61 17.73 -1.05
CA ALA A 119 33.30 18.29 -2.37
C ALA A 119 32.03 19.16 -2.33
N ASN A 120 31.99 20.17 -3.20
CA ASN A 120 30.82 21.02 -3.38
C ASN A 120 30.04 20.59 -4.63
N LEU A 121 28.82 20.10 -4.45
CA LEU A 121 27.83 19.75 -5.48
C LEU A 121 26.56 20.62 -5.35
N ASN A 122 26.65 21.82 -4.76
CA ASN A 122 25.55 22.77 -4.65
C ASN A 122 24.89 22.98 -6.02
N ARG A 123 23.57 22.80 -6.10
CA ARG A 123 22.76 22.93 -7.33
C ARG A 123 23.21 22.06 -8.52
N ALA A 124 24.01 21.02 -8.29
CA ALA A 124 24.39 20.08 -9.34
C ALA A 124 23.19 19.21 -9.78
N ASP A 125 23.19 18.79 -11.05
CA ASP A 125 22.17 17.91 -11.62
C ASP A 125 22.61 16.44 -11.53
N LEU A 126 22.19 15.76 -10.47
CA LEU A 126 22.51 14.36 -10.12
C LEU A 126 21.36 13.40 -10.46
N ARG A 127 20.46 13.79 -11.37
CA ARG A 127 19.33 12.95 -11.78
C ARG A 127 19.78 11.60 -12.32
N ARG A 128 19.11 10.54 -11.87
CA ARG A 128 19.39 9.13 -12.22
C ARG A 128 20.82 8.64 -11.95
N VAL A 129 21.59 9.33 -11.11
CA VAL A 129 22.90 8.87 -10.67
C VAL A 129 22.74 7.74 -9.63
N ASP A 130 23.58 6.72 -9.74
CA ASP A 130 23.69 5.67 -8.72
C ASP A 130 24.67 6.10 -7.63
N LEU A 131 24.14 6.46 -6.47
CA LEU A 131 24.86 6.89 -5.27
C LEU A 131 24.77 5.85 -4.14
N ARG A 132 24.30 4.63 -4.43
CA ARG A 132 24.15 3.56 -3.43
C ARG A 132 25.49 3.24 -2.79
N LYS A 133 25.56 3.35 -1.46
CA LYS A 133 26.78 3.12 -0.66
C LYS A 133 27.97 4.04 -1.02
N VAL A 134 27.76 5.12 -1.77
CA VAL A 134 28.81 6.12 -2.01
C VAL A 134 29.06 6.92 -0.73
N ASP A 135 30.33 7.27 -0.50
CA ASP A 135 30.74 8.13 0.60
C ASP A 135 30.56 9.60 0.21
N LEU A 136 29.55 10.22 0.80
CA LEU A 136 29.12 11.60 0.61
C LEU A 136 29.21 12.39 1.94
N ARG A 137 30.09 11.97 2.86
CA ARG A 137 30.33 12.68 4.11
C ARG A 137 30.85 14.10 3.88
N GLU A 138 30.31 15.04 4.63
CA GLU A 138 30.65 16.47 4.58
C GLU A 138 30.45 17.13 3.19
N VAL A 139 29.76 16.46 2.26
CA VAL A 139 29.50 16.97 0.91
C VAL A 139 28.41 18.04 0.95
N ASP A 140 28.61 19.13 0.20
CA ASP A 140 27.55 20.10 -0.04
C ASP A 140 26.68 19.69 -1.23
N LEU A 141 25.48 19.18 -0.96
CA LEU A 141 24.45 18.83 -1.95
C LEU A 141 23.31 19.87 -1.98
N SER A 142 23.48 21.04 -1.36
CA SER A 142 22.36 21.97 -1.18
C SER A 142 21.77 22.46 -2.51
N GLY A 143 20.44 22.37 -2.62
CA GLY A 143 19.69 22.66 -3.85
C GLY A 143 20.02 21.75 -5.05
N ALA A 144 20.77 20.66 -4.89
CA ALA A 144 21.06 19.71 -5.96
C ALA A 144 19.80 18.96 -6.41
N ASN A 145 19.75 18.59 -7.69
CA ASN A 145 18.64 17.82 -8.24
C ASN A 145 18.94 16.31 -8.19
N LEU A 146 18.38 15.64 -7.17
CA LEU A 146 18.52 14.20 -6.97
C LEU A 146 17.30 13.39 -7.49
N SER A 147 16.48 13.97 -8.38
CA SER A 147 15.27 13.31 -8.89
C SER A 147 15.60 11.98 -9.58
N GLY A 148 15.12 10.88 -9.00
CA GLY A 148 15.38 9.52 -9.47
C GLY A 148 16.80 9.00 -9.25
N ALA A 149 17.61 9.64 -8.41
CA ALA A 149 18.90 9.11 -7.97
C ALA A 149 18.70 7.93 -6.99
N PHE A 150 19.62 6.97 -6.99
CA PHE A 150 19.58 5.82 -6.08
C PHE A 150 20.47 6.07 -4.87
N LEU A 151 19.89 6.20 -3.68
CA LEU A 151 20.59 6.64 -2.46
C LEU A 151 20.54 5.62 -1.30
N SER A 152 19.98 4.42 -1.51
CA SER A 152 19.93 3.40 -0.47
C SER A 152 21.33 2.97 0.00
N GLY A 153 21.51 2.97 1.32
CA GLY A 153 22.79 2.72 1.99
C GLY A 153 23.88 3.79 1.78
N ALA A 154 23.59 4.95 1.19
CA ALA A 154 24.57 6.03 1.04
C ALA A 154 25.05 6.58 2.39
N ILE A 155 26.31 7.04 2.45
CA ILE A 155 26.90 7.63 3.66
C ILE A 155 26.88 9.15 3.50
N LEU A 156 25.90 9.80 4.14
CA LEU A 156 25.59 11.23 4.06
C LEU A 156 25.80 11.94 5.43
N SER A 157 26.65 11.39 6.30
CA SER A 157 26.90 11.99 7.61
C SER A 157 27.48 13.39 7.46
N GLU A 158 26.93 14.34 8.23
CA GLU A 158 27.29 15.76 8.20
C GLU A 158 27.14 16.45 6.82
N ALA A 159 26.50 15.79 5.84
CA ALA A 159 26.26 16.36 4.52
C ALA A 159 25.24 17.51 4.58
N ASN A 160 25.42 18.51 3.71
CA ASN A 160 24.49 19.62 3.55
C ASN A 160 23.47 19.31 2.44
N LEU A 161 22.26 18.92 2.84
CA LEU A 161 21.14 18.56 1.96
C LEU A 161 20.03 19.63 1.99
N ARG A 162 20.37 20.88 2.33
CA ARG A 162 19.41 22.00 2.35
C ARG A 162 18.71 22.18 1.01
N GLU A 163 17.41 22.48 1.06
CA GLU A 163 16.61 22.85 -0.13
C GLU A 163 16.57 21.78 -1.25
N VAL A 164 16.97 20.53 -0.95
CA VAL A 164 16.93 19.40 -1.90
C VAL A 164 15.53 18.80 -1.97
N ASP A 165 15.08 18.47 -3.18
CA ASP A 165 13.87 17.67 -3.40
C ASP A 165 14.21 16.17 -3.32
N LEU A 166 13.78 15.51 -2.24
CA LEU A 166 13.97 14.09 -1.95
C LEU A 166 12.61 13.34 -1.90
N ARG A 167 11.58 13.89 -2.54
CA ARG A 167 10.24 13.25 -2.62
C ARG A 167 10.32 11.89 -3.28
N GLU A 168 9.68 10.91 -2.66
CA GLU A 168 9.59 9.52 -3.15
C GLU A 168 10.97 8.84 -3.38
N VAL A 169 12.07 9.42 -2.87
CA VAL A 169 13.43 8.85 -2.97
C VAL A 169 13.61 7.70 -1.98
N ASP A 170 14.32 6.65 -2.42
CA ASP A 170 14.78 5.55 -1.56
C ASP A 170 16.12 5.90 -0.89
N LEU A 171 16.03 6.19 0.41
CA LEU A 171 17.12 6.44 1.36
C LEU A 171 17.21 5.31 2.40
N SER A 172 16.66 4.13 2.11
CA SER A 172 16.67 3.01 3.05
C SER A 172 18.09 2.62 3.46
N GLY A 173 18.32 2.45 4.76
CA GLY A 173 19.63 2.18 5.34
C GLY A 173 20.70 3.26 5.16
N ALA A 174 20.36 4.46 4.66
CA ALA A 174 21.32 5.55 4.51
C ALA A 174 21.78 6.10 5.87
N ASN A 175 23.03 6.56 5.97
CA ASN A 175 23.57 7.19 7.17
C ASN A 175 23.53 8.72 7.01
N LEU A 176 22.56 9.36 7.64
CA LEU A 176 22.30 10.81 7.65
C LEU A 176 22.63 11.44 9.01
N ASN A 177 23.50 10.81 9.81
CA ASN A 177 23.89 11.30 11.13
C ASN A 177 24.43 12.74 11.05
N GLY A 178 23.86 13.65 11.84
CA GLY A 178 24.24 15.07 11.83
C GLY A 178 23.95 15.84 10.52
N ALA A 179 23.31 15.22 9.51
CA ALA A 179 23.07 15.87 8.22
C ALA A 179 22.14 17.10 8.34
N ASN A 180 22.40 18.12 7.52
CA ASN A 180 21.61 19.35 7.49
C ASN A 180 20.57 19.29 6.36
N LEU A 181 19.34 18.93 6.69
CA LEU A 181 18.24 18.77 5.74
C LEU A 181 17.30 19.98 5.68
N ASN A 182 17.65 21.12 6.30
CA ASN A 182 16.76 22.27 6.44
C ASN A 182 16.24 22.80 5.08
N GLY A 183 14.91 22.83 4.91
CA GLY A 183 14.25 23.21 3.67
C GLY A 183 14.12 22.10 2.61
N ALA A 184 14.64 20.89 2.86
CA ALA A 184 14.43 19.75 1.98
C ALA A 184 12.98 19.23 2.00
N ASN A 185 12.56 18.55 0.93
CA ASN A 185 11.27 17.86 0.87
C ASN A 185 11.46 16.35 0.92
N LEU A 186 10.99 15.71 2.00
CA LEU A 186 11.08 14.26 2.23
C LEU A 186 9.69 13.58 2.21
N SER A 187 8.67 14.25 1.69
CA SER A 187 7.32 13.67 1.66
C SER A 187 7.31 12.38 0.82
N ARG A 188 6.71 11.33 1.39
CA ARG A 188 6.72 9.94 0.86
C ARG A 188 8.11 9.30 0.65
N ALA A 189 9.20 9.86 1.15
CA ALA A 189 10.51 9.23 1.06
C ALA A 189 10.56 7.91 1.86
N ASN A 190 11.36 6.95 1.39
CA ASN A 190 11.64 5.73 2.14
C ASN A 190 12.94 5.91 2.93
N LEU A 191 12.82 6.13 4.23
CA LEU A 191 13.90 6.32 5.20
C LEU A 191 14.02 5.10 6.15
N SER A 192 13.42 3.96 5.79
CA SER A 192 13.44 2.77 6.64
C SER A 192 14.87 2.32 6.97
N ARG A 193 15.12 2.02 8.25
CA ARG A 193 16.44 1.66 8.80
C ARG A 193 17.54 2.72 8.59
N ALA A 194 17.22 3.95 8.21
CA ALA A 194 18.20 5.03 8.08
C ALA A 194 18.69 5.52 9.46
N ASN A 195 19.94 5.98 9.54
CA ASN A 195 20.46 6.64 10.72
C ASN A 195 20.32 8.16 10.58
N LEU A 196 19.32 8.76 11.22
CA LEU A 196 19.03 10.19 11.24
C LEU A 196 19.38 10.83 12.60
N SER A 197 20.15 10.15 13.44
CA SER A 197 20.52 10.65 14.77
C SER A 197 21.23 12.00 14.66
N ARG A 198 20.83 12.95 15.52
CA ARG A 198 21.30 14.36 15.53
C ARG A 198 21.07 15.16 14.22
N ALA A 199 20.35 14.62 13.23
CA ALA A 199 20.09 15.33 11.97
C ALA A 199 19.18 16.56 12.19
N ASN A 200 19.37 17.60 11.37
CA ASN A 200 18.53 18.81 11.40
C ASN A 200 17.34 18.66 10.44
N LEU A 201 16.22 18.20 10.98
CA LEU A 201 14.95 17.96 10.30
C LEU A 201 13.90 19.07 10.57
N SER A 202 14.37 20.27 10.94
CA SER A 202 13.48 21.37 11.35
C SER A 202 12.62 21.90 10.21
N GLY A 203 11.31 21.99 10.45
CA GLY A 203 10.33 22.55 9.51
C GLY A 203 10.04 21.70 8.26
N LEU A 204 10.59 20.48 8.15
CA LEU A 204 10.47 19.69 6.92
C LEU A 204 9.11 19.05 6.74
N ASP A 205 8.72 18.84 5.48
CA ASP A 205 7.61 17.96 5.14
C ASP A 205 8.09 16.50 5.08
N LEU A 206 7.76 15.75 6.12
CA LEU A 206 7.96 14.31 6.27
C LEU A 206 6.62 13.56 6.14
N SER A 207 5.58 14.20 5.61
CA SER A 207 4.25 13.60 5.56
C SER A 207 4.25 12.33 4.69
N ARG A 208 3.61 11.28 5.23
CA ARG A 208 3.59 9.93 4.65
C ARG A 208 4.98 9.30 4.40
N ALA A 209 6.06 9.81 4.99
CA ALA A 209 7.36 9.17 4.91
C ALA A 209 7.34 7.82 5.64
N ASN A 210 8.07 6.84 5.12
CA ASN A 210 8.31 5.58 5.80
C ASN A 210 9.63 5.68 6.57
N LEU A 211 9.56 5.80 7.89
CA LEU A 211 10.75 5.91 8.76
C LEU A 211 11.02 4.60 9.53
N SER A 212 10.32 3.51 9.26
CA SER A 212 10.34 2.29 10.10
C SER A 212 11.75 1.75 10.41
N GLY A 213 12.03 1.54 11.69
CA GLY A 213 13.34 1.11 12.19
C GLY A 213 14.49 2.11 12.02
N ALA A 214 14.22 3.36 11.65
CA ALA A 214 15.23 4.44 11.65
C ALA A 214 15.61 4.88 13.08
N ASN A 215 16.84 5.39 13.22
CA ASN A 215 17.31 6.03 14.45
C ASN A 215 17.17 7.55 14.31
N LEU A 216 16.39 8.20 15.18
CA LEU A 216 16.19 9.66 15.24
C LEU A 216 16.65 10.25 16.60
N SER A 217 17.47 9.53 17.36
CA SER A 217 17.99 9.99 18.67
C SER A 217 18.65 11.37 18.57
N GLY A 218 18.21 12.29 19.41
CA GLY A 218 18.67 13.69 19.43
C GLY A 218 18.40 14.49 18.14
N ALA A 219 17.59 14.00 17.19
CA ALA A 219 17.29 14.73 15.96
C ALA A 219 16.43 15.97 16.22
N ASN A 220 16.63 17.02 15.41
CA ASN A 220 15.85 18.25 15.51
C ASN A 220 14.65 18.23 14.54
N LEU A 221 13.49 17.76 15.02
CA LEU A 221 12.22 17.70 14.30
C LEU A 221 11.31 18.91 14.56
N SER A 222 11.85 20.00 15.10
CA SER A 222 11.03 21.16 15.49
C SER A 222 10.27 21.73 14.30
N ARG A 223 8.96 21.95 14.47
CA ARG A 223 8.02 22.41 13.43
C ARG A 223 7.88 21.49 12.21
N ALA A 224 8.43 20.29 12.22
CA ALA A 224 8.31 19.34 11.11
C ALA A 224 6.86 18.86 10.94
N ASN A 225 6.46 18.60 9.69
CA ASN A 225 5.19 17.97 9.35
C ASN A 225 5.37 16.46 9.21
N LEU A 226 5.06 15.71 10.26
CA LEU A 226 5.10 14.24 10.30
C LEU A 226 3.75 13.62 9.92
N SER A 227 2.76 14.41 9.47
CA SER A 227 1.38 13.94 9.29
C SER A 227 1.29 12.65 8.45
N ARG A 228 0.62 11.62 9.00
CA ARG A 228 0.47 10.27 8.40
C ARG A 228 1.78 9.52 8.13
N ALA A 229 2.91 9.92 8.73
CA ALA A 229 4.14 9.14 8.70
C ALA A 229 4.03 7.87 9.56
N ASN A 230 4.83 6.85 9.23
CA ASN A 230 5.02 5.68 10.08
C ASN A 230 6.31 5.83 10.89
N LEU A 231 6.14 6.05 12.20
CA LEU A 231 7.16 6.23 13.22
C LEU A 231 7.19 5.06 14.22
N SER A 232 6.63 3.90 13.86
CA SER A 232 6.56 2.75 14.75
C SER A 232 7.95 2.14 14.99
N GLY A 233 8.27 1.83 16.24
CA GLY A 233 9.52 1.20 16.66
C GLY A 233 10.77 2.08 16.56
N LEU A 234 10.63 3.41 16.53
CA LEU A 234 11.77 4.32 16.39
C LEU A 234 12.37 4.73 17.74
N ASP A 235 13.67 4.95 17.71
CA ASP A 235 14.40 5.69 18.75
C ASP A 235 14.27 7.20 18.46
N LEU A 236 13.52 7.90 19.32
CA LEU A 236 13.37 9.35 19.36
C LEU A 236 13.88 9.92 20.70
N ILE A 237 14.81 9.23 21.36
CA ILE A 237 15.37 9.63 22.65
C ILE A 237 16.01 11.01 22.53
N GLY A 238 15.57 11.95 23.38
CA GLY A 238 16.05 13.33 23.38
C GLY A 238 15.71 14.15 22.12
N ALA A 239 14.85 13.65 21.23
CA ALA A 239 14.51 14.35 19.99
C ALA A 239 13.69 15.63 20.24
N ASN A 240 13.93 16.67 19.44
CA ASN A 240 13.21 17.94 19.56
C ASN A 240 11.99 17.97 18.63
N LEU A 241 10.79 17.76 19.16
CA LEU A 241 9.51 17.78 18.44
C LEU A 241 8.71 19.08 18.69
N ILE A 242 9.36 20.16 19.18
CA ILE A 242 8.71 21.44 19.50
C ILE A 242 7.95 21.98 18.28
N GLY A 243 6.63 22.16 18.41
CA GLY A 243 5.76 22.64 17.33
C GLY A 243 5.54 21.67 16.16
N ALA A 244 5.98 20.42 16.24
CA ALA A 244 5.80 19.43 15.17
C ALA A 244 4.34 19.01 14.98
N LYS A 245 3.95 18.62 13.76
CA LYS A 245 2.62 18.10 13.44
C LYS A 245 2.65 16.57 13.33
N LEU A 246 2.18 15.88 14.36
CA LEU A 246 2.03 14.43 14.43
C LEU A 246 0.56 14.03 14.21
N ILE A 247 -0.02 14.48 13.10
CA ILE A 247 -1.44 14.25 12.78
C ILE A 247 -1.61 12.90 12.10
N ARG A 248 -2.40 11.99 12.69
CA ARG A 248 -2.64 10.62 12.18
C ARG A 248 -1.35 9.80 12.01
N THR A 249 -0.33 10.06 12.82
CA THR A 249 0.93 9.32 12.82
C THR A 249 0.83 7.98 13.50
N GLN A 250 1.49 6.97 12.96
CA GLN A 250 1.69 5.68 13.64
C GLN A 250 2.95 5.79 14.50
N VAL A 251 2.85 5.62 15.82
CA VAL A 251 3.95 5.74 16.80
C VAL A 251 3.96 4.55 17.76
N LEU A 252 3.60 3.36 17.25
CA LEU A 252 3.56 2.10 18.00
C LEU A 252 4.98 1.68 18.41
N GLY A 253 5.22 1.44 19.69
CA GLY A 253 6.53 0.98 20.17
C GLY A 253 7.66 2.00 20.08
N THR A 254 7.34 3.29 19.94
CA THR A 254 8.32 4.37 19.79
C THR A 254 8.90 4.80 21.14
N ASP A 255 10.20 5.02 21.20
CA ASP A 255 10.89 5.52 22.40
C ASP A 255 11.04 7.05 22.33
N PHE A 256 10.21 7.78 23.08
CA PHE A 256 10.30 9.24 23.18
C PHE A 256 11.02 9.69 24.47
N THR A 257 11.83 8.85 25.12
CA THR A 257 12.42 9.21 26.42
C THR A 257 13.22 10.52 26.34
N GLY A 258 12.87 11.52 27.15
CA GLY A 258 13.51 12.84 27.14
C GLY A 258 13.19 13.73 25.93
N ALA A 259 12.24 13.34 25.06
CA ALA A 259 11.86 14.12 23.88
C ALA A 259 11.07 15.39 24.24
N LYS A 260 11.17 16.41 23.38
CA LYS A 260 10.60 17.75 23.61
C LYS A 260 9.32 17.97 22.81
N PHE A 261 8.18 18.13 23.47
CA PHE A 261 6.86 18.17 22.80
C PHE A 261 6.17 19.55 22.82
N THR A 262 6.74 20.57 23.45
CA THR A 262 6.07 21.88 23.61
C THR A 262 5.54 22.44 22.29
N GLY A 263 4.22 22.68 22.24
CA GLY A 263 3.49 23.20 21.08
C GLY A 263 3.22 22.20 19.95
N ALA A 264 3.58 20.92 20.09
CA ALA A 264 3.28 19.89 19.10
C ALA A 264 1.77 19.62 18.97
N CYS A 265 1.36 19.15 17.79
CA CYS A 265 -0.03 18.77 17.48
C CYS A 265 -0.14 17.25 17.31
N LEU A 266 -0.96 16.61 18.15
CA LEU A 266 -1.04 15.14 18.35
C LEU A 266 -2.41 14.55 17.93
N GLU A 267 -3.09 15.18 16.97
CA GLU A 267 -4.41 14.74 16.47
C GLU A 267 -4.37 13.32 15.90
N ASP A 268 -5.23 12.44 16.40
CA ASP A 268 -5.38 11.04 15.92
C ASP A 268 -4.05 10.25 15.88
N TRP A 269 -3.03 10.60 16.68
CA TRP A 269 -1.80 9.81 16.74
C TRP A 269 -2.04 8.45 17.41
N ASN A 270 -1.41 7.40 16.88
CA ASN A 270 -1.64 6.03 17.32
C ASN A 270 -0.46 5.48 18.14
N ILE A 271 -0.68 5.39 19.45
CA ILE A 271 0.24 4.87 20.46
C ILE A 271 -0.26 3.52 21.01
N ASN A 272 0.62 2.82 21.69
CA ASN A 272 0.35 1.57 22.40
C ASN A 272 1.17 1.49 23.69
N SER A 273 0.95 0.44 24.46
CA SER A 273 1.76 0.02 25.62
C SER A 273 3.29 0.03 25.44
N ALA A 274 3.78 -0.26 24.23
CA ALA A 274 5.20 -0.31 23.93
C ALA A 274 5.81 1.09 23.73
N THR A 275 4.96 2.12 23.61
CA THR A 275 5.38 3.51 23.42
C THR A 275 5.86 4.09 24.74
N LYS A 276 7.12 4.52 24.80
CA LYS A 276 7.71 5.08 26.03
C LYS A 276 7.58 6.59 26.02
N LEU A 277 6.89 7.14 27.03
CA LEU A 277 6.72 8.57 27.26
C LEU A 277 7.37 9.00 28.59
N ASN A 278 8.61 8.58 28.79
CA ASN A 278 9.41 8.87 30.00
C ASN A 278 10.10 10.24 29.87
N ASP A 279 10.20 10.98 30.98
CA ASP A 279 10.98 12.24 31.09
C ASP A 279 10.68 13.29 30.00
N ILE A 280 9.43 13.35 29.52
CA ILE A 280 9.02 14.24 28.44
C ILE A 280 9.11 15.71 28.85
N ASP A 281 9.87 16.50 28.10
CA ASP A 281 9.97 17.97 28.19
C ASP A 281 8.81 18.59 27.41
N CYS A 282 7.71 18.90 28.10
CA CYS A 282 6.52 19.46 27.47
C CYS A 282 5.78 20.43 28.41
N GLN A 283 5.65 21.69 28.00
CA GLN A 283 4.81 22.66 28.67
C GLN A 283 3.34 22.54 28.24
N TYR A 284 3.08 22.27 26.96
CA TYR A 284 1.73 22.10 26.40
C TYR A 284 1.75 21.42 25.02
N VAL A 285 0.63 20.83 24.61
CA VAL A 285 0.37 20.30 23.26
C VAL A 285 -1.01 20.71 22.76
N TYR A 286 -1.29 20.43 21.49
CA TYR A 286 -2.61 20.54 20.85
C TYR A 286 -3.10 19.15 20.46
N LEU A 287 -4.36 18.82 20.73
CA LEU A 287 -4.94 17.53 20.34
C LEU A 287 -5.67 17.57 18.99
N LYS A 288 -5.71 18.73 18.34
CA LYS A 288 -6.38 18.93 17.06
C LYS A 288 -5.63 19.96 16.21
N ASN A 289 -5.67 19.77 14.88
CA ASN A 289 -5.02 20.63 13.91
C ASN A 289 -5.49 22.08 14.01
N ASP A 290 -4.70 22.98 13.41
CA ASP A 290 -4.88 24.44 13.48
C ASP A 290 -4.82 24.96 14.92
N PHE A 291 -4.01 24.29 15.74
CA PHE A 291 -3.69 24.63 17.14
C PHE A 291 -4.93 24.67 18.04
N GLN A 292 -5.88 23.76 17.79
CA GLN A 292 -7.08 23.56 18.60
C GLN A 292 -6.82 22.58 19.76
N GLU A 293 -7.70 22.64 20.77
CA GLU A 293 -7.68 21.70 21.91
C GLU A 293 -6.32 21.64 22.65
N ARG A 294 -5.82 22.81 23.07
CA ARG A 294 -4.61 22.92 23.89
C ARG A 294 -4.78 22.15 25.20
N ARG A 295 -3.78 21.33 25.56
CA ARG A 295 -3.61 20.68 26.87
C ARG A 295 -2.26 21.06 27.50
N PRO A 296 -2.22 21.43 28.79
CA PRO A 296 -3.39 21.79 29.59
C PRO A 296 -4.07 23.02 28.97
N SER A 297 -5.37 23.21 29.22
CA SER A 297 -6.11 24.28 28.54
C SER A 297 -5.77 25.68 29.06
N ILE A 298 -5.21 25.76 30.27
CA ILE A 298 -4.59 26.94 30.88
C ILE A 298 -3.29 26.48 31.57
N GLY A 299 -2.25 27.30 31.58
CA GLY A 299 -0.98 27.00 32.27
C GLY A 299 -0.06 26.05 31.49
N GLU A 300 0.79 25.34 32.23
CA GLU A 300 1.77 24.37 31.72
C GLU A 300 1.60 23.03 32.45
N PHE A 301 1.95 21.92 31.79
CA PHE A 301 1.96 20.60 32.43
C PHE A 301 2.93 20.57 33.61
N ARG A 302 2.52 19.91 34.70
CA ARG A 302 3.45 19.49 35.76
C ARG A 302 4.14 18.18 35.37
N LEU A 303 5.21 17.85 36.07
CA LEU A 303 6.00 16.63 35.84
C LEU A 303 5.11 15.38 35.86
N GLY A 304 5.12 14.63 34.75
CA GLY A 304 4.29 13.44 34.54
C GLY A 304 2.83 13.67 34.11
N GLU A 305 2.32 14.90 34.06
CA GLU A 305 0.93 15.16 33.59
C GLU A 305 0.75 14.92 32.09
N PHE A 306 1.78 15.18 31.28
CA PHE A 306 1.77 14.84 29.85
C PHE A 306 1.54 13.34 29.63
N THR A 307 2.30 12.48 30.32
CA THR A 307 2.16 11.02 30.20
C THR A 307 0.78 10.55 30.66
N LYS A 308 0.24 11.14 31.74
CA LYS A 308 -1.13 10.87 32.23
C LYS A 308 -2.23 11.19 31.22
N LEU A 309 -2.03 12.16 30.32
CA LEU A 309 -2.99 12.48 29.25
C LEU A 309 -3.19 11.30 28.28
N PHE A 310 -2.15 10.49 28.09
CA PHE A 310 -2.12 9.37 27.16
C PHE A 310 -2.22 7.99 27.82
N GLN A 311 -2.19 7.95 29.16
CA GLN A 311 -2.17 6.73 29.98
C GLN A 311 -3.17 5.66 29.54
N LYS A 312 -4.45 6.02 29.32
CA LYS A 312 -5.48 5.06 28.89
C LYS A 312 -5.15 4.38 27.54
N ALA A 313 -4.50 5.09 26.62
CA ALA A 313 -4.09 4.55 25.32
C ALA A 313 -2.72 3.83 25.37
N LEU A 314 -1.97 3.96 26.46
CA LEU A 314 -0.85 3.08 26.80
C LEU A 314 -1.31 1.81 27.53
N GLU A 315 -2.48 1.84 28.16
CA GLU A 315 -3.08 0.72 28.89
C GLU A 315 -3.78 -0.30 27.97
N THR A 316 -4.15 0.09 26.74
CA THR A 316 -4.76 -0.80 25.74
C THR A 316 -3.77 -1.26 24.66
N VAL A 317 -4.15 -2.31 23.92
CA VAL A 317 -3.44 -2.76 22.71
C VAL A 317 -4.32 -2.46 21.50
N ASP A 318 -3.97 -1.43 20.75
CA ASP A 318 -4.70 -0.98 19.56
C ASP A 318 -4.10 -1.62 18.29
N LEU A 319 -4.77 -2.65 17.76
CA LEU A 319 -4.38 -3.36 16.55
C LEU A 319 -4.93 -2.68 15.30
N ILE A 320 -4.04 -2.17 14.45
CA ILE A 320 -4.43 -1.45 13.22
C ILE A 320 -4.29 -2.35 11.98
N PHE A 321 -5.39 -2.43 11.24
CA PHE A 321 -5.49 -3.14 9.95
C PHE A 321 -5.75 -2.09 8.86
N THR A 322 -4.72 -1.75 8.08
CA THR A 322 -4.76 -0.68 7.06
C THR A 322 -5.59 -1.05 5.83
N ASP A 323 -5.60 -2.32 5.46
CA ASP A 323 -6.12 -2.83 4.19
C ASP A 323 -7.47 -3.56 4.34
N GLY A 324 -8.15 -3.30 5.46
CA GLY A 324 -9.27 -4.12 5.94
C GLY A 324 -8.78 -5.28 6.81
N ILE A 325 -9.73 -6.02 7.38
CA ILE A 325 -9.47 -7.14 8.29
C ILE A 325 -10.24 -8.37 7.84
N ASP A 326 -9.57 -9.52 7.78
CA ASP A 326 -10.23 -10.81 7.66
C ASP A 326 -10.69 -11.22 9.06
N TRP A 327 -12.00 -11.16 9.30
CA TRP A 327 -12.59 -11.44 10.60
C TRP A 327 -12.41 -12.90 11.04
N LYS A 328 -12.25 -13.84 10.10
CA LYS A 328 -12.05 -15.26 10.41
C LYS A 328 -10.59 -15.52 10.79
N ALA A 329 -9.64 -14.93 10.08
CA ALA A 329 -8.24 -14.93 10.47
C ALA A 329 -8.08 -14.29 11.87
N PHE A 330 -8.62 -13.08 12.05
CA PHE A 330 -8.56 -12.36 13.33
C PHE A 330 -9.16 -13.17 14.49
N LEU A 331 -10.36 -13.75 14.32
CA LEU A 331 -11.00 -14.54 15.38
C LEU A 331 -10.15 -15.74 15.78
N LEU A 332 -9.62 -16.49 14.81
CA LEU A 332 -8.75 -17.65 15.07
C LEU A 332 -7.45 -17.25 15.78
N SER A 333 -6.86 -16.12 15.41
CA SER A 333 -5.65 -15.59 16.03
C SER A 333 -5.89 -15.05 17.44
N PHE A 334 -7.05 -14.40 17.67
CA PHE A 334 -7.44 -13.90 18.97
C PHE A 334 -7.77 -15.05 19.95
N GLN A 335 -8.45 -16.10 19.48
CA GLN A 335 -8.70 -17.31 20.28
C GLN A 335 -7.40 -18.02 20.70
N GLU A 336 -6.44 -18.15 19.80
CA GLU A 336 -5.13 -18.73 20.12
C GLU A 336 -4.34 -17.85 21.11
N LEU A 337 -4.42 -16.51 20.97
CA LEU A 337 -3.82 -15.59 21.94
C LEU A 337 -4.51 -15.65 23.32
N GLN A 338 -5.84 -15.79 23.38
CA GLN A 338 -6.56 -15.99 24.64
C GLN A 338 -6.17 -17.32 25.31
N ALA A 339 -5.93 -18.39 24.54
CA ALA A 339 -5.41 -19.64 25.08
C ALA A 339 -3.96 -19.53 25.61
N GLU A 340 -3.16 -18.60 25.08
CA GLU A 340 -1.78 -18.33 25.54
C GLU A 340 -1.72 -17.42 26.79
N TYR A 341 -2.56 -16.39 26.88
CA TYR A 341 -2.50 -15.36 27.93
C TYR A 341 -3.65 -15.42 28.97
N GLY A 342 -4.64 -16.31 28.80
CA GLY A 342 -5.83 -16.45 29.64
C GLY A 342 -7.01 -15.63 29.13
N GLU A 343 -8.19 -16.25 29.02
CA GLU A 343 -9.41 -15.61 28.52
C GLU A 343 -9.86 -14.42 29.38
N GLU A 344 -9.65 -14.51 30.70
CA GLU A 344 -9.99 -13.47 31.67
C GLU A 344 -9.04 -12.25 31.65
N ASN A 345 -7.84 -12.40 31.06
CA ASN A 345 -6.79 -11.37 31.06
C ASN A 345 -6.75 -10.56 29.76
N LEU A 346 -7.53 -10.95 28.74
CA LEU A 346 -7.44 -10.43 27.39
C LEU A 346 -8.81 -10.43 26.70
N SER A 347 -9.35 -9.24 26.45
CA SER A 347 -10.68 -9.06 25.85
C SER A 347 -10.69 -7.99 24.75
N VAL A 348 -11.65 -8.05 23.83
CA VAL A 348 -11.86 -6.97 22.85
C VAL A 348 -12.72 -5.88 23.47
N GLN A 349 -12.14 -4.70 23.69
CA GLN A 349 -12.84 -3.53 24.22
C GLN A 349 -13.66 -2.80 23.14
N ALA A 350 -13.12 -2.67 21.93
CA ALA A 350 -13.79 -1.94 20.86
C ALA A 350 -13.33 -2.33 19.44
N PHE A 351 -14.24 -2.17 18.48
CA PHE A 351 -13.95 -2.17 17.05
C PHE A 351 -14.23 -0.78 16.48
N GLU A 352 -13.22 -0.10 15.96
CA GLU A 352 -13.35 1.23 15.38
C GLU A 352 -13.00 1.22 13.88
N LYS A 353 -13.95 1.64 13.04
CA LYS A 353 -13.69 1.88 11.61
C LYS A 353 -13.23 3.32 11.40
N LYS A 354 -11.99 3.53 10.95
CA LYS A 354 -11.42 4.85 10.73
C LYS A 354 -11.73 5.38 9.31
N SER A 355 -11.64 6.70 9.15
CA SER A 355 -11.77 7.36 7.84
C SER A 355 -10.68 6.87 6.88
N GLY A 356 -11.07 6.27 5.75
CA GLY A 356 -10.14 5.71 4.76
C GLY A 356 -10.14 4.18 4.65
N GLY A 357 -10.94 3.47 5.46
CA GLY A 357 -11.15 2.02 5.33
C GLY A 357 -10.36 1.16 6.32
N ALA A 358 -9.38 1.74 7.00
CA ALA A 358 -8.65 1.07 8.08
C ALA A 358 -9.55 0.74 9.28
N PHE A 359 -9.27 -0.39 9.93
CA PHE A 359 -9.91 -0.81 11.18
C PHE A 359 -8.92 -0.78 12.33
N VAL A 360 -9.40 -0.44 13.52
CA VAL A 360 -8.68 -0.59 14.79
C VAL A 360 -9.46 -1.54 15.68
N VAL A 361 -8.80 -2.58 16.16
CA VAL A 361 -9.33 -3.47 17.21
C VAL A 361 -8.60 -3.16 18.50
N ARG A 362 -9.30 -2.63 19.49
CA ARG A 362 -8.73 -2.29 20.79
C ARG A 362 -8.92 -3.47 21.73
N LEU A 363 -7.82 -4.02 22.22
CA LEU A 363 -7.82 -5.03 23.28
C LEU A 363 -7.61 -4.37 24.64
N GLU A 364 -8.37 -4.83 25.61
CA GLU A 364 -8.17 -4.56 27.04
C GLU A 364 -7.42 -5.75 27.65
N VAL A 365 -6.39 -5.43 28.43
CA VAL A 365 -5.39 -6.36 28.94
C VAL A 365 -4.98 -5.94 30.36
N LEU A 366 -4.45 -6.88 31.16
CA LEU A 366 -4.00 -6.56 32.52
C LEU A 366 -2.96 -5.41 32.56
N PRO A 367 -2.99 -4.53 33.58
CA PRO A 367 -2.02 -3.44 33.74
C PRO A 367 -0.55 -3.89 33.73
N GLU A 368 -0.27 -5.04 34.33
CA GLU A 368 1.04 -5.69 34.44
C GLU A 368 1.45 -6.52 33.21
N ALA A 369 0.55 -6.75 32.25
CA ALA A 369 0.86 -7.55 31.07
C ALA A 369 1.90 -6.87 30.16
N ASN A 370 2.76 -7.68 29.53
CA ASN A 370 3.68 -7.24 28.50
C ASN A 370 2.94 -6.97 27.18
N LYS A 371 2.21 -5.86 27.12
CA LYS A 371 1.28 -5.59 26.00
C LYS A 371 1.97 -5.32 24.65
N ALA A 372 3.29 -5.15 24.64
CA ALA A 372 4.12 -5.13 23.42
C ALA A 372 4.27 -6.53 22.80
N GLU A 373 4.46 -7.53 23.65
CA GLU A 373 4.58 -8.95 23.28
C GLU A 373 3.24 -9.48 22.77
N ILE A 374 2.15 -9.17 23.48
CA ILE A 374 0.77 -9.47 23.06
C ILE A 374 0.46 -8.92 21.67
N GLU A 375 0.87 -7.67 21.38
CA GLU A 375 0.66 -7.05 20.06
C GLU A 375 1.48 -7.74 18.96
N CYS A 376 2.74 -8.07 19.23
CA CYS A 376 3.59 -8.80 18.26
C CYS A 376 3.01 -10.18 17.98
N ARG A 377 2.66 -10.91 19.05
CA ARG A 377 2.15 -12.27 19.00
C ARG A 377 0.85 -12.38 18.21
N ILE A 378 -0.12 -11.48 18.43
CA ILE A 378 -1.37 -11.54 17.65
C ILE A 378 -1.17 -11.16 16.18
N LYS A 379 -0.19 -10.30 15.85
CA LYS A 379 0.15 -9.99 14.44
C LYS A 379 0.77 -11.20 13.73
N GLU A 380 1.70 -11.90 14.37
CA GLU A 380 2.25 -13.17 13.87
C GLU A 380 1.14 -14.21 13.65
N LEU A 381 0.29 -14.41 14.67
CA LEU A 381 -0.85 -15.32 14.58
C LEU A 381 -1.80 -14.92 13.45
N TYR A 382 -2.06 -13.61 13.25
CA TYR A 382 -2.92 -13.12 12.17
C TYR A 382 -2.35 -13.43 10.79
N GLU A 383 -1.06 -13.17 10.55
CA GLU A 383 -0.41 -13.53 9.29
C GLU A 383 -0.45 -15.04 9.03
N VAL A 384 -0.22 -15.88 10.05
CA VAL A 384 -0.30 -17.35 9.91
C VAL A 384 -1.71 -17.81 9.55
N LYS A 385 -2.76 -17.32 10.25
CA LYS A 385 -4.14 -17.72 9.95
C LYS A 385 -4.62 -17.18 8.60
N LEU A 386 -4.26 -15.96 8.25
CA LEU A 386 -4.60 -15.34 6.96
C LEU A 386 -4.01 -16.14 5.79
N ASN A 387 -2.71 -16.48 5.84
CA ASN A 387 -2.04 -17.29 4.83
C ASN A 387 -2.66 -18.69 4.70
N ALA A 388 -3.05 -19.32 5.82
CA ALA A 388 -3.73 -20.61 5.82
C ALA A 388 -5.12 -20.53 5.14
N LEU A 389 -5.90 -19.49 5.46
CA LEU A 389 -7.21 -19.22 4.86
C LEU A 389 -7.11 -18.94 3.36
N GLU A 390 -6.17 -18.08 2.92
CA GLU A 390 -5.90 -17.88 1.50
C GLU A 390 -5.54 -19.19 0.78
N GLY A 391 -4.73 -20.04 1.42
CA GLY A 391 -4.38 -21.36 0.91
C GLY A 391 -5.59 -22.29 0.73
N MET A 392 -6.55 -22.25 1.66
CA MET A 392 -7.81 -22.98 1.55
C MET A 392 -8.69 -22.42 0.42
N TYR A 393 -8.92 -21.10 0.40
CA TYR A 393 -9.76 -20.47 -0.63
C TYR A 393 -9.22 -20.69 -2.05
N ARG A 394 -7.89 -20.70 -2.25
CA ARG A 394 -7.30 -21.03 -3.56
C ARG A 394 -7.61 -22.47 -3.99
N LYS A 395 -7.57 -23.44 -3.08
CA LYS A 395 -7.94 -24.84 -3.37
C LYS A 395 -9.41 -24.99 -3.72
N ASP A 396 -10.31 -24.37 -2.95
CA ASP A 396 -11.75 -24.42 -3.21
C ASP A 396 -12.11 -23.78 -4.55
N LEU A 397 -11.43 -22.69 -4.93
CA LEU A 397 -11.63 -22.00 -6.20
C LEU A 397 -11.07 -22.82 -7.37
N GLN A 398 -9.95 -23.53 -7.20
CA GLN A 398 -9.45 -24.52 -8.15
C GLN A 398 -10.43 -25.68 -8.35
N ALA A 399 -10.91 -26.30 -7.26
CA ALA A 399 -11.87 -27.41 -7.33
C ALA A 399 -13.20 -27.00 -8.00
N LYS A 400 -13.70 -25.77 -7.73
CA LYS A 400 -14.87 -25.22 -8.44
C LYS A 400 -14.60 -24.99 -9.93
N ASN A 401 -13.41 -24.53 -10.31
CA ASN A 401 -13.03 -24.38 -11.72
C ASN A 401 -12.94 -25.73 -12.45
N GLU A 402 -12.42 -26.77 -11.80
CA GLU A 402 -12.39 -28.14 -12.33
C GLU A 402 -13.80 -28.69 -12.56
N GLN A 403 -14.72 -28.49 -11.61
CA GLN A 403 -16.14 -28.84 -11.78
C GLN A 403 -16.77 -28.11 -12.98
N ILE A 404 -16.49 -26.81 -13.16
CA ILE A 404 -16.99 -26.03 -14.32
C ILE A 404 -16.48 -26.60 -15.65
N ILE A 405 -15.24 -27.12 -15.70
CA ILE A 405 -14.71 -27.78 -16.89
C ILE A 405 -15.47 -29.08 -17.17
N ILE A 406 -15.63 -29.94 -16.16
CA ILE A 406 -16.37 -31.22 -16.27
C ILE A 406 -17.81 -30.98 -16.75
N TYR A 407 -18.53 -30.00 -16.19
CA TYR A 407 -19.89 -29.66 -16.63
C TYR A 407 -19.95 -29.18 -18.09
N LYS A 408 -18.95 -28.43 -18.55
CA LYS A 408 -18.87 -27.99 -19.96
C LYS A 408 -18.62 -29.15 -20.91
N GLU A 409 -17.74 -30.09 -20.55
CA GLU A 409 -17.48 -31.30 -21.33
C GLU A 409 -18.72 -32.20 -21.42
N GLN A 410 -19.41 -32.42 -20.30
CA GLN A 410 -20.68 -33.16 -20.27
C GLN A 410 -21.75 -32.49 -21.15
N SER A 411 -21.90 -31.17 -21.05
CA SER A 411 -22.87 -30.42 -21.89
C SER A 411 -22.55 -30.51 -23.39
N ALA A 412 -21.25 -30.44 -23.76
CA ALA A 412 -20.82 -30.64 -25.14
C ALA A 412 -21.11 -32.06 -25.64
N SER A 413 -20.89 -33.08 -24.79
CA SER A 413 -21.15 -34.49 -25.11
C SER A 413 -22.65 -34.78 -25.30
N ILE A 414 -23.52 -34.16 -24.48
CA ILE A 414 -24.99 -34.23 -24.65
C ILE A 414 -25.41 -33.58 -25.99
N MET A 415 -24.83 -32.43 -26.35
CA MET A 415 -25.09 -31.79 -27.64
C MET A 415 -24.65 -32.65 -28.83
N SER A 416 -23.53 -33.37 -28.75
CA SER A 416 -23.15 -34.32 -29.80
C SER A 416 -24.09 -35.52 -29.90
N LEU A 417 -24.51 -36.10 -28.76
CA LEU A 417 -25.50 -37.19 -28.71
C LEU A 417 -26.84 -36.79 -29.32
N ALA A 418 -27.36 -35.60 -28.95
CA ALA A 418 -28.61 -35.07 -29.52
C ALA A 418 -28.51 -34.87 -31.03
N LYS A 419 -27.37 -34.38 -31.52
CA LYS A 419 -27.10 -34.21 -32.95
C LYS A 419 -27.00 -35.55 -33.68
N GLU A 420 -26.38 -36.56 -33.08
CA GLU A 420 -26.30 -37.91 -33.65
C GLU A 420 -27.68 -38.58 -33.71
N MET A 421 -28.47 -38.49 -32.64
CA MET A 421 -29.86 -38.98 -32.61
C MET A 421 -30.74 -38.32 -33.68
N ALA A 422 -30.60 -37.01 -33.89
CA ALA A 422 -31.33 -36.26 -34.93
C ALA A 422 -30.98 -36.67 -36.37
N THR A 423 -29.87 -37.39 -36.58
CA THR A 423 -29.47 -37.90 -37.91
C THR A 423 -29.96 -39.34 -38.20
N ARG A 424 -30.59 -40.02 -37.24
CA ARG A 424 -31.13 -41.38 -37.45
C ARG A 424 -32.55 -41.30 -38.04
N PRO A 425 -32.86 -41.97 -39.17
CA PRO A 425 -34.21 -41.97 -39.72
C PRO A 425 -35.19 -42.66 -38.78
N ILE A 426 -36.32 -42.01 -38.49
CA ILE A 426 -37.39 -42.59 -37.66
C ILE A 426 -38.31 -43.41 -38.58
N GLN A 427 -38.33 -44.73 -38.42
CA GLN A 427 -39.35 -45.59 -39.04
C GLN A 427 -40.67 -45.43 -38.26
N ASN A 428 -41.68 -44.84 -38.90
CA ASN A 428 -43.04 -44.78 -38.34
C ASN A 428 -43.71 -46.16 -38.38
N ILE A 429 -44.34 -46.57 -37.28
CA ILE A 429 -45.50 -47.46 -37.29
C ILE A 429 -46.65 -46.71 -36.62
N ILE A 430 -47.76 -46.61 -37.34
CA ILE A 430 -48.96 -45.83 -37.03
C ILE A 430 -50.05 -46.77 -36.53
N ASP A 431 -50.89 -46.31 -35.59
CA ASP A 431 -52.34 -46.58 -35.50
C ASP A 431 -52.93 -45.81 -34.28
N VAL A 432 -54.12 -45.18 -34.29
CA VAL A 432 -55.10 -44.93 -35.36
C VAL A 432 -56.07 -43.76 -34.99
N LYS A 433 -56.47 -42.96 -36.00
CA LYS A 433 -57.70 -42.10 -36.17
C LYS A 433 -58.32 -41.34 -34.96
N ALA A 434 -58.32 -40.00 -34.99
CA ALA A 434 -59.44 -39.10 -35.41
C ALA A 434 -60.43 -38.76 -34.25
N THR A 435 -61.07 -37.58 -34.14
CA THR A 435 -61.59 -36.65 -35.16
C THR A 435 -61.35 -35.15 -34.86
N SER A 436 -61.64 -34.31 -35.86
CA SER A 436 -61.44 -32.86 -35.96
C SER A 436 -62.55 -31.98 -35.39
N GLU A 437 -62.21 -30.76 -34.97
CA GLU A 437 -62.96 -29.53 -35.32
C GLU A 437 -62.00 -28.32 -35.36
N SER A 438 -62.21 -27.37 -36.27
CA SER A 438 -61.25 -26.29 -36.58
C SER A 438 -61.88 -25.05 -37.23
N SER A 439 -61.53 -23.83 -36.77
CA SER A 439 -61.59 -22.51 -37.46
C SER A 439 -61.01 -21.45 -36.50
N SER A 440 -59.84 -20.82 -36.64
CA SER A 440 -59.24 -19.94 -37.68
C SER A 440 -59.66 -18.44 -37.63
N MET A 441 -58.69 -17.59 -37.25
CA MET A 441 -58.39 -16.22 -37.75
C MET A 441 -59.43 -15.07 -37.58
N SER A 442 -59.12 -13.76 -37.58
CA SER A 442 -57.87 -12.97 -37.70
C SER A 442 -58.06 -11.48 -37.28
N GLU A 443 -56.96 -10.78 -36.98
CA GLU A 443 -56.56 -9.36 -37.28
C GLU A 443 -57.55 -8.39 -38.02
N SER A 444 -57.47 -7.04 -37.97
CA SER A 444 -56.58 -6.00 -37.37
C SER A 444 -57.20 -4.59 -37.61
N TYR A 445 -56.59 -3.47 -37.16
CA TYR A 445 -56.62 -2.16 -37.90
C TYR A 445 -55.44 -1.22 -37.50
N GLN A 446 -54.91 -0.50 -38.51
CA GLN A 446 -53.70 0.37 -38.50
C GLN A 446 -54.03 1.87 -38.23
N SER A 447 -53.24 2.68 -37.53
CA SER A 447 -51.95 3.37 -37.86
C SER A 447 -52.03 4.62 -38.77
N LYS A 448 -51.24 5.66 -38.43
CA LYS A 448 -50.67 6.80 -39.23
C LYS A 448 -50.16 7.88 -38.24
N TYR A 449 -49.11 8.70 -38.43
CA TYR A 449 -48.15 9.09 -39.50
C TYR A 449 -46.88 9.65 -38.76
N ASP A 450 -45.65 9.90 -39.30
CA ASP A 450 -45.01 9.76 -40.63
C ASP A 450 -43.45 9.59 -40.49
N GLN A 451 -42.69 9.81 -41.57
CA GLN A 451 -41.24 9.55 -41.77
C GLN A 451 -40.25 10.68 -41.39
N LYS A 452 -38.99 10.32 -41.03
CA LYS A 452 -37.80 10.53 -41.91
C LYS A 452 -36.50 9.87 -41.41
N ASN A 453 -35.70 9.38 -42.36
CA ASN A 453 -34.40 8.71 -42.15
C ASN A 453 -33.21 9.70 -42.13
N ALA A 454 -32.15 9.36 -41.37
CA ALA A 454 -30.81 9.00 -41.89
C ALA A 454 -29.60 9.49 -41.03
N ASN A 455 -28.62 8.58 -40.91
CA ASN A 455 -27.19 8.75 -40.60
C ASN A 455 -26.66 9.00 -39.17
N ILE A 456 -26.21 7.89 -38.58
CA ILE A 456 -24.84 7.63 -38.07
C ILE A 456 -24.24 8.60 -37.04
N GLN A 457 -24.05 8.10 -35.81
CA GLN A 457 -22.72 7.99 -35.19
C GLN A 457 -22.69 6.98 -34.03
N PHE A 458 -21.67 6.11 -34.01
CA PHE A 458 -21.21 5.37 -32.82
C PHE A 458 -20.33 6.29 -31.97
N VAL A 459 -20.51 6.31 -30.64
CA VAL A 459 -19.42 6.41 -29.64
C VAL A 459 -19.82 5.67 -28.37
N ASP A 460 -18.89 4.91 -27.79
CA ASP A 460 -18.96 4.32 -26.45
C ASP A 460 -19.21 5.33 -25.32
N THR A 461 -19.85 4.90 -24.23
CA THR A 461 -19.21 4.90 -22.89
C THR A 461 -20.11 4.25 -21.83
N ALA A 462 -19.50 3.48 -20.93
CA ALA A 462 -20.17 2.84 -19.81
C ALA A 462 -20.33 3.79 -18.60
N GLN A 463 -21.41 3.64 -17.83
CA GLN A 463 -21.36 3.85 -16.37
C GLN A 463 -22.52 3.18 -15.59
N THR A 464 -22.15 2.13 -14.84
CA THR A 464 -22.58 1.83 -13.45
C THR A 464 -24.04 2.02 -12.98
N GLY A 465 -24.64 0.90 -12.56
CA GLY A 465 -25.17 0.79 -11.18
C GLY A 465 -26.65 1.11 -10.92
N SER A 466 -27.54 0.15 -11.16
CA SER A 466 -28.94 0.18 -10.68
C SER A 466 -29.22 -0.94 -9.68
N LYS A 467 -29.70 -0.58 -8.48
CA LYS A 467 -30.12 -1.51 -7.42
C LYS A 467 -31.27 -2.42 -7.90
N LEU A 468 -31.13 -3.73 -7.71
CA LEU A 468 -32.26 -4.66 -7.76
C LEU A 468 -33.17 -4.38 -6.56
N THR A 469 -34.40 -3.93 -6.81
CA THR A 469 -35.36 -3.57 -5.76
C THR A 469 -36.27 -4.77 -5.48
N PHE A 470 -36.28 -5.27 -4.25
CA PHE A 470 -37.11 -6.40 -3.83
C PHE A 470 -38.61 -6.03 -3.91
N ASN A 471 -39.38 -6.75 -4.72
CA ASN A 471 -40.79 -6.44 -4.95
C ASN A 471 -41.72 -7.24 -4.01
N GLN A 472 -42.38 -6.54 -3.08
CA GLN A 472 -43.25 -7.16 -2.07
C GLN A 472 -44.46 -7.91 -2.65
N GLN A 473 -44.94 -7.57 -3.84
CA GLN A 473 -46.10 -8.27 -4.44
C GLN A 473 -45.78 -9.72 -4.83
N ASN A 474 -44.54 -10.00 -5.24
CA ASN A 474 -44.12 -11.37 -5.58
C ASN A 474 -43.98 -12.25 -4.32
N PHE A 475 -43.60 -11.65 -3.19
CA PHE A 475 -43.34 -12.38 -1.93
C PHE A 475 -44.57 -13.11 -1.39
N SER A 476 -45.71 -12.43 -1.28
CA SER A 476 -46.96 -13.06 -0.81
C SER A 476 -47.54 -14.06 -1.83
N GLN A 477 -47.28 -13.89 -3.13
CA GLN A 477 -47.64 -14.88 -4.15
C GLN A 477 -46.79 -16.14 -4.00
N ASN A 478 -45.47 -16.00 -3.81
CA ASN A 478 -44.54 -17.11 -3.61
C ASN A 478 -44.90 -17.96 -2.36
N ILE A 479 -45.26 -17.31 -1.24
CA ILE A 479 -45.75 -18.02 -0.04
C ILE A 479 -46.98 -18.87 -0.39
N ASN A 480 -48.00 -18.27 -0.99
CA ASN A 480 -49.26 -18.97 -1.27
C ASN A 480 -49.10 -20.11 -2.30
N GLN A 481 -48.12 -20.03 -3.20
CA GLN A 481 -47.81 -21.10 -4.16
C GLN A 481 -46.96 -22.24 -3.58
N SER A 482 -46.21 -21.98 -2.50
CA SER A 482 -45.23 -22.92 -1.93
C SER A 482 -45.50 -23.34 -0.48
N ILE A 483 -46.63 -22.97 0.12
CA ILE A 483 -46.89 -23.11 1.57
C ILE A 483 -46.79 -24.56 2.06
N ASP A 484 -47.26 -25.53 1.29
CA ASP A 484 -47.18 -26.95 1.63
C ASP A 484 -45.73 -27.46 1.61
N ASP A 485 -44.95 -27.08 0.60
CA ASP A 485 -43.53 -27.46 0.49
C ASP A 485 -42.70 -26.82 1.61
N ILE A 486 -42.93 -25.54 1.90
CA ILE A 486 -42.22 -24.83 2.97
C ILE A 486 -42.57 -25.45 4.33
N THR A 487 -43.82 -25.84 4.55
CA THR A 487 -44.25 -26.53 5.79
C THR A 487 -43.60 -27.92 5.92
N ARG A 488 -43.47 -28.68 4.82
CA ARG A 488 -42.69 -29.94 4.82
C ARG A 488 -41.22 -29.71 5.15
N LEU A 489 -40.59 -28.68 4.57
CA LEU A 489 -39.19 -28.33 4.85
C LEU A 489 -39.00 -27.93 6.32
N ILE A 490 -39.90 -27.13 6.91
CA ILE A 490 -39.87 -26.77 8.33
C ILE A 490 -39.99 -28.02 9.23
N ASN A 491 -40.87 -28.97 8.91
CA ASN A 491 -40.97 -30.21 9.68
C ASN A 491 -39.70 -31.07 9.57
N SER A 492 -39.10 -31.18 8.39
CA SER A 492 -37.81 -31.87 8.21
C SER A 492 -36.66 -31.17 8.98
N LEU A 493 -36.70 -29.84 9.11
CA LEU A 493 -35.75 -29.09 9.94
C LEU A 493 -35.93 -29.40 11.44
N ARG A 494 -37.17 -29.57 11.93
CA ARG A 494 -37.45 -29.95 13.34
C ARG A 494 -36.92 -31.33 13.68
N GLU A 495 -37.00 -32.28 12.74
CA GLU A 495 -36.44 -33.63 12.90
C GLU A 495 -34.91 -33.57 12.97
N LYS A 496 -34.26 -32.92 11.99
CA LYS A 496 -32.80 -32.73 11.95
C LYS A 496 -32.26 -31.97 13.18
N ALA A 497 -33.03 -31.02 13.73
CA ALA A 497 -32.66 -30.30 14.94
C ALA A 497 -32.54 -31.21 16.18
N GLN A 498 -33.12 -32.41 16.19
CA GLN A 498 -32.98 -33.36 17.32
C GLN A 498 -31.56 -33.94 17.47
N GLU A 499 -30.68 -33.72 16.50
CA GLU A 499 -29.26 -34.08 16.60
C GLU A 499 -28.39 -32.92 17.14
N PHE A 500 -28.95 -31.73 17.32
CA PHE A 500 -28.19 -30.55 17.75
C PHE A 500 -27.97 -30.57 19.27
N PRO A 501 -26.89 -29.95 19.79
CA PRO A 501 -26.71 -29.66 21.22
C PRO A 501 -27.96 -29.00 21.82
N GLN A 502 -28.26 -29.26 23.10
CA GLN A 502 -29.56 -28.89 23.69
C GLN A 502 -29.85 -27.38 23.59
N ASP A 503 -28.87 -26.55 23.90
CA ASP A 503 -28.94 -25.08 23.81
C ASP A 503 -29.26 -24.61 22.38
N LYS A 504 -28.54 -25.15 21.38
CA LYS A 504 -28.75 -24.83 19.96
C LYS A 504 -30.07 -25.38 19.42
N ARG A 505 -30.53 -26.52 19.93
CA ARG A 505 -31.81 -27.14 19.57
C ARG A 505 -32.98 -26.31 20.04
N GLU A 506 -32.96 -25.85 21.29
CA GLU A 506 -34.00 -24.97 21.84
C GLU A 506 -34.05 -23.64 21.05
N GLU A 507 -32.90 -23.05 20.72
CA GLU A 507 -32.79 -21.84 19.89
C GLU A 507 -33.35 -22.04 18.46
N VAL A 508 -33.03 -23.17 17.81
CA VAL A 508 -33.56 -23.53 16.48
C VAL A 508 -35.07 -23.75 16.49
N LEU A 509 -35.60 -24.48 17.47
CA LEU A 509 -37.03 -24.79 17.54
C LEU A 509 -37.88 -23.53 17.69
N VAL A 510 -37.45 -22.57 18.52
CA VAL A 510 -38.09 -21.25 18.66
C VAL A 510 -38.14 -20.51 17.31
N HIS A 511 -37.05 -20.53 16.55
CA HIS A 511 -37.02 -19.88 15.22
C HIS A 511 -37.85 -20.63 14.16
N LEU A 512 -37.99 -21.95 14.24
CA LEU A 512 -38.87 -22.74 13.37
C LEU A 512 -40.36 -22.56 13.71
N ASP A 513 -40.70 -22.40 14.99
CA ASP A 513 -42.06 -22.07 15.44
C ASP A 513 -42.47 -20.67 14.96
N ASP A 514 -41.64 -19.65 15.20
CA ASP A 514 -41.87 -18.29 14.73
C ASP A 514 -41.96 -18.21 13.19
N LEU A 515 -41.09 -18.93 12.47
CA LEU A 515 -41.09 -18.97 11.00
C LEU A 515 -42.39 -19.59 10.47
N GLN A 516 -42.83 -20.72 11.04
CA GLN A 516 -44.10 -21.35 10.67
C GLN A 516 -45.30 -20.44 10.98
N GLU A 517 -45.27 -19.71 12.10
CA GLU A 517 -46.34 -18.76 12.44
C GLU A 517 -46.38 -17.58 11.46
N ASP A 518 -45.21 -17.03 11.10
CA ASP A 518 -45.10 -15.91 10.17
C ASP A 518 -45.47 -16.28 8.72
N ILE A 519 -45.34 -17.55 8.34
CA ILE A 519 -45.80 -18.08 7.06
C ILE A 519 -47.32 -18.32 7.08
N ASN A 520 -47.84 -18.94 8.14
CA ASN A 520 -49.25 -19.38 8.20
C ASN A 520 -50.25 -18.24 8.44
N LYS A 521 -49.80 -17.08 8.95
CA LYS A 521 -50.65 -15.94 9.29
C LYS A 521 -50.43 -14.77 8.32
N PRO A 522 -51.37 -14.46 7.40
CA PRO A 522 -51.20 -13.41 6.38
C PRO A 522 -50.81 -12.04 6.94
N GLU A 523 -51.30 -11.67 8.13
CA GLU A 523 -50.96 -10.43 8.83
C GLU A 523 -49.51 -10.38 9.37
N LYS A 524 -48.86 -11.55 9.48
CA LYS A 524 -47.48 -11.73 9.95
C LYS A 524 -46.45 -11.93 8.84
N GLN A 525 -46.86 -12.22 7.60
CA GLN A 525 -46.03 -12.47 6.40
C GLN A 525 -45.21 -11.25 5.94
N LYS A 526 -44.31 -10.74 6.79
CA LYS A 526 -43.46 -9.58 6.52
C LYS A 526 -42.07 -10.06 6.07
N PRO A 527 -41.58 -9.64 4.88
CA PRO A 527 -40.29 -10.11 4.34
C PRO A 527 -39.13 -10.01 5.33
N GLU A 528 -39.00 -8.88 6.03
CA GLU A 528 -37.91 -8.65 7.00
C GLU A 528 -37.95 -9.59 8.21
N ARG A 529 -39.14 -9.98 8.67
CA ARG A 529 -39.28 -10.91 9.82
C ARG A 529 -38.90 -12.32 9.42
N ILE A 530 -39.43 -12.79 8.29
CA ILE A 530 -39.14 -14.10 7.72
C ILE A 530 -37.65 -14.20 7.33
N LYS A 531 -37.08 -13.16 6.71
CA LYS A 531 -35.64 -13.07 6.42
C LYS A 531 -34.78 -13.13 7.68
N ALA A 532 -35.16 -12.44 8.76
CA ALA A 532 -34.43 -12.49 10.01
C ALA A 532 -34.46 -13.90 10.65
N ARG A 533 -35.60 -14.61 10.58
CA ARG A 533 -35.72 -16.01 11.06
C ARG A 533 -34.88 -16.98 10.23
N ILE A 534 -34.92 -16.87 8.90
CA ILE A 534 -34.07 -17.67 7.99
C ILE A 534 -32.57 -17.40 8.27
N PHE A 535 -32.17 -16.14 8.45
CA PHE A 535 -30.78 -15.79 8.74
C PHE A 535 -30.31 -16.34 10.09
N ALA A 536 -31.16 -16.31 11.13
CA ALA A 536 -30.87 -16.92 12.41
C ALA A 536 -30.68 -18.45 12.29
N LEU A 537 -31.56 -19.14 11.57
CA LEU A 537 -31.43 -20.59 11.33
C LEU A 537 -30.14 -20.96 10.58
N ILE A 538 -29.72 -20.17 9.58
CA ILE A 538 -28.44 -20.34 8.88
C ILE A 538 -27.27 -20.08 9.83
N THR A 539 -27.35 -19.05 10.67
CA THR A 539 -26.30 -18.70 11.64
C THR A 539 -26.09 -19.84 12.63
N ILE A 540 -27.16 -20.39 13.20
CA ILE A 540 -27.07 -21.50 14.16
C ILE A 540 -26.55 -22.77 13.46
N ALA A 541 -27.02 -23.07 12.25
CA ALA A 541 -26.50 -24.19 11.46
C ALA A 541 -24.99 -24.08 11.22
N GLY A 542 -24.48 -22.87 10.98
CA GLY A 542 -23.05 -22.56 10.88
C GLY A 542 -22.28 -22.84 12.17
N THR A 543 -22.86 -22.59 13.35
CA THR A 543 -22.20 -22.87 14.65
C THR A 543 -22.06 -24.36 14.98
N VAL A 544 -22.89 -25.22 14.39
CA VAL A 544 -22.82 -26.70 14.57
C VAL A 544 -22.22 -27.43 13.36
N PHE A 545 -21.75 -26.69 12.35
CA PHE A 545 -21.23 -27.23 11.10
C PHE A 545 -19.98 -28.07 11.34
N GLY A 546 -19.99 -29.32 10.88
CA GLY A 546 -18.90 -30.28 11.12
C GLY A 546 -18.89 -30.93 12.52
N VAL A 547 -19.76 -30.48 13.44
CA VAL A 547 -19.97 -31.10 14.77
C VAL A 547 -21.18 -32.05 14.73
N VAL A 548 -22.23 -31.67 13.99
CA VAL A 548 -23.44 -32.49 13.76
C VAL A 548 -23.46 -32.98 12.32
N ALA A 549 -23.62 -34.29 12.11
CA ALA A 549 -23.54 -34.92 10.79
C ALA A 549 -24.53 -34.33 9.77
N ASN A 550 -25.78 -34.09 10.19
CA ASN A 550 -26.85 -33.58 9.34
C ASN A 550 -26.91 -32.03 9.25
N SER A 551 -25.88 -31.30 9.71
CA SER A 551 -25.83 -29.83 9.67
C SER A 551 -25.81 -29.24 8.26
N ALA A 552 -25.18 -29.92 7.29
CA ALA A 552 -25.20 -29.52 5.88
C ALA A 552 -26.61 -29.64 5.28
N ASP A 553 -27.28 -30.77 5.51
CA ASP A 553 -28.66 -31.01 5.03
C ASP A 553 -29.71 -30.19 5.79
N PHE A 554 -29.44 -29.75 7.01
CA PHE A 554 -30.22 -28.72 7.67
C PHE A 554 -30.06 -27.38 6.94
N THR A 555 -28.82 -26.96 6.66
CA THR A 555 -28.53 -25.70 5.95
C THR A 555 -29.18 -25.67 4.57
N ASN A 556 -29.07 -26.76 3.79
CA ASN A 556 -29.68 -26.88 2.46
C ASN A 556 -31.20 -26.69 2.50
N ASN A 557 -31.90 -27.32 3.46
CA ASN A 557 -33.35 -27.13 3.64
C ASN A 557 -33.71 -25.66 3.97
N VAL A 558 -32.90 -24.95 4.77
CA VAL A 558 -33.14 -23.52 5.07
C VAL A 558 -32.92 -22.64 3.84
N LEU A 559 -31.91 -22.95 3.01
CA LEU A 559 -31.66 -22.26 1.74
C LEU A 559 -32.80 -22.49 0.73
N GLU A 560 -33.35 -23.71 0.65
CA GLU A 560 -34.49 -24.03 -0.22
C GLU A 560 -35.76 -23.25 0.19
N ILE A 561 -36.02 -23.11 1.49
CA ILE A 561 -37.11 -22.25 1.99
C ILE A 561 -36.91 -20.80 1.50
N ALA A 562 -35.69 -20.28 1.57
CA ALA A 562 -35.41 -18.91 1.15
C ALA A 562 -35.56 -18.69 -0.37
N ASP A 563 -35.14 -19.66 -1.18
CA ASP A 563 -35.29 -19.65 -2.64
C ASP A 563 -36.77 -19.71 -3.06
N LYS A 564 -37.55 -20.64 -2.48
CA LYS A 564 -39.01 -20.71 -2.67
C LYS A 564 -39.73 -19.41 -2.27
N LEU A 565 -39.18 -18.66 -1.32
CA LEU A 565 -39.68 -17.35 -0.89
C LEU A 565 -39.12 -16.17 -1.71
N GLY A 566 -38.15 -16.39 -2.59
CA GLY A 566 -37.46 -15.36 -3.35
C GLY A 566 -36.62 -14.40 -2.49
N ILE A 567 -36.24 -14.80 -1.27
CA ILE A 567 -35.47 -13.96 -0.34
C ILE A 567 -34.00 -13.97 -0.75
N PRO A 568 -33.40 -12.81 -1.10
CA PRO A 568 -31.97 -12.75 -1.39
C PRO A 568 -31.17 -12.94 -0.10
N ILE A 569 -30.65 -14.15 0.08
CA ILE A 569 -29.55 -14.44 1.01
C ILE A 569 -28.26 -13.97 0.34
N PRO A 570 -27.40 -13.22 1.04
CA PRO A 570 -26.08 -12.88 0.53
C PRO A 570 -25.20 -14.14 0.46
N THR A 571 -25.17 -14.79 -0.70
CA THR A 571 -24.08 -15.69 -1.09
C THR A 571 -22.81 -14.87 -1.34
N GLU A 572 -21.64 -15.45 -1.09
CA GLU A 572 -20.34 -14.77 -1.18
C GLU A 572 -19.89 -14.48 -2.64
N THR A 573 -20.61 -13.62 -3.36
CA THR A 573 -20.25 -13.15 -4.71
C THR A 573 -20.63 -11.68 -4.93
N SER A 574 -20.11 -10.77 -4.09
CA SER A 574 -20.19 -9.31 -4.31
C SER A 574 -19.03 -8.54 -3.68
N GLN A 575 -17.79 -8.93 -3.97
CA GLN A 575 -16.67 -7.99 -3.83
C GLN A 575 -16.76 -6.93 -4.95
N PRO A 576 -16.57 -5.63 -4.67
CA PRO A 576 -16.51 -4.61 -5.71
C PRO A 576 -15.29 -4.86 -6.60
N GLN A 577 -15.52 -4.93 -7.92
CA GLN A 577 -14.45 -5.16 -8.90
C GLN A 577 -13.34 -4.10 -8.77
N ARG A 578 -12.12 -4.54 -8.48
CA ARG A 578 -10.92 -3.71 -8.64
C ARG A 578 -10.79 -3.35 -10.12
N ALA A 579 -10.80 -2.06 -10.43
CA ALA A 579 -10.42 -1.57 -11.76
C ALA A 579 -8.91 -1.74 -11.96
N THR A 580 -8.48 -2.89 -12.45
CA THR A 580 -7.12 -3.10 -12.95
C THR A 580 -6.94 -2.34 -14.26
N GLN A 581 -6.26 -1.19 -14.22
CA GLN A 581 -5.72 -0.57 -15.43
C GLN A 581 -4.63 -1.50 -16.00
N GLN A 582 -4.96 -2.20 -17.08
CA GLN A 582 -3.95 -2.87 -17.90
C GLN A 582 -3.29 -1.83 -18.81
N LEU A 583 -1.97 -1.74 -18.73
CA LEU A 583 -1.15 -1.12 -19.78
C LEU A 583 -1.17 -2.02 -21.03
N PRO A 584 -1.18 -1.45 -22.25
CA PRO A 584 -1.20 -2.24 -23.48
C PRO A 584 0.14 -2.95 -23.73
N PRO A 585 0.14 -4.11 -24.41
CA PRO A 585 1.36 -4.84 -24.74
C PRO A 585 2.19 -4.13 -25.82
N PRO A 586 3.52 -4.35 -25.86
CA PRO A 586 4.39 -3.72 -26.84
C PRO A 586 4.15 -4.26 -28.26
N SER A 587 4.16 -3.36 -29.24
CA SER A 587 4.27 -3.71 -30.66
C SER A 587 5.72 -3.99 -31.03
N HIS A 588 5.94 -4.92 -31.96
CA HIS A 588 7.23 -5.15 -32.62
C HIS A 588 7.59 -4.01 -33.58
#